data_AF-A0A2K8WRR8-F1
#
_entry.id   AF-A0A2K8WRR8-F1
#
_cell.length_a   1.000
_cell.length_b   1.000
_cell.length_c   1.000
_cell.angle_alpha   90.00
_cell.angle_beta   90.00
_cell.angle_gamma   90.00
#
_symmetry.space_group_name_H-M   'P 1'
#
loop_
_entity.id
_entity.type
_entity.pdbx_description
1 polymer ?
#
loop_
_entity_poly.entity_id
_entity_poly.type
_entity_poly.pdbx_seq_one_letter_code
_entity_poly.pdbx_strand_id
1 'polypeptide(L)'
;MANTKSYLLNNYTTDFGQSYNLTFKAQDTMLDRVSANFPENNGDQPCSLARLFKPRKLIVTFDDGKSLEVPVLSIGLVPAIASTLLGDTGVVCVALRGERWVSIPPAILGGSYATTGLAGEATPSKESIFYEYDIDGSSTLLLRTSIETGALNNLQQACLRIQPQALSCSGSQGIQPRRFKGERFNLTTEGKIAKQVIVSSNSEADIRQCGQDIMANFNCMGYQGTNIPNVANFFNAP
;
A
#
# COMPACT_ATOMS: atom_id res chain seq x y z
N MET A 1 21.16 -24.18 -11.14
CA MET A 1 20.78 -22.77 -10.92
C MET A 1 19.34 -22.60 -11.34
N ALA A 2 18.47 -22.02 -10.52
CA ALA A 2 17.06 -21.87 -10.88
C ALA A 2 16.91 -20.83 -12.01
N ASN A 3 16.20 -21.18 -13.08
CA ASN A 3 16.05 -20.34 -14.28
C ASN A 3 15.12 -19.17 -13.97
N THR A 4 15.69 -18.01 -13.61
CA THR A 4 14.93 -16.80 -13.33
C THR A 4 14.76 -16.00 -14.61
N LYS A 5 13.52 -15.78 -15.01
CA LYS A 5 13.14 -15.03 -16.21
C LYS A 5 12.46 -13.72 -15.86
N SER A 6 12.33 -12.85 -16.87
CA SER A 6 11.64 -11.58 -16.78
C SER A 6 10.27 -11.71 -17.44
N TYR A 7 9.22 -11.19 -16.81
CA TYR A 7 7.86 -11.25 -17.33
C TYR A 7 7.25 -9.84 -17.37
N LEU A 8 6.27 -9.68 -18.25
CA LEU A 8 5.48 -8.47 -18.40
C LEU A 8 4.25 -8.51 -17.47
N LEU A 9 4.02 -7.38 -16.82
CA LEU A 9 2.81 -7.07 -16.08
C LEU A 9 2.09 -5.95 -16.83
N ASN A 10 1.26 -6.34 -17.80
CA ASN A 10 0.58 -5.40 -18.70
C ASN A 10 -0.66 -4.80 -18.04
N ASN A 11 -0.88 -3.49 -18.22
CA ASN A 11 -2.04 -2.78 -17.70
C ASN A 11 -2.18 -2.89 -16.16
N TYR A 12 -1.08 -2.80 -15.43
CA TYR A 12 -1.13 -2.67 -13.98
C TYR A 12 -1.81 -1.35 -13.61
N THR A 13 -2.91 -1.40 -12.88
CA THR A 13 -3.62 -0.22 -12.36
C THR A 13 -3.12 0.09 -10.95
N THR A 14 -2.68 1.33 -10.72
CA THR A 14 -2.25 1.84 -9.41
C THR A 14 -3.43 2.17 -8.49
N ASP A 15 -3.18 2.39 -7.20
CA ASP A 15 -4.23 2.79 -6.24
C ASP A 15 -4.76 4.21 -6.50
N PHE A 16 -4.16 4.95 -7.43
CA PHE A 16 -4.63 6.27 -7.87
C PHE A 16 -5.29 6.23 -9.27
N GLY A 17 -5.42 5.04 -9.87
CA GLY A 17 -6.12 4.80 -11.13
C GLY A 17 -5.29 4.97 -12.41
N GLN A 18 -3.96 5.16 -12.32
CA GLN A 18 -3.10 5.16 -13.52
C GLN A 18 -2.64 3.75 -13.90
N SER A 19 -2.57 3.50 -15.21
CA SER A 19 -2.13 2.23 -15.77
C SER A 19 -0.69 2.28 -16.27
N TYR A 20 0.08 1.24 -15.96
CA TYR A 20 1.47 1.08 -16.40
C TYR A 20 1.73 -0.34 -16.91
N ASN A 21 2.67 -0.46 -17.85
CA ASN A 21 3.28 -1.74 -18.18
C ASN A 21 4.56 -1.87 -17.38
N LEU A 22 4.63 -2.92 -16.55
CA LEU A 22 5.75 -3.16 -15.66
C LEU A 22 6.43 -4.48 -15.99
N THR A 23 7.63 -4.66 -15.47
CA THR A 23 8.37 -5.92 -15.56
C THR A 23 8.65 -6.44 -14.16
N PHE A 24 8.64 -7.76 -14.02
CA PHE A 24 9.07 -8.43 -12.79
C PHE A 24 9.84 -9.70 -13.11
N LYS A 25 10.62 -10.19 -12.15
CA LYS A 25 11.42 -11.41 -12.30
C LYS A 25 10.86 -12.51 -11.41
N ALA A 26 10.74 -13.71 -11.96
CA ALA A 26 10.31 -14.91 -11.25
C ALA A 26 11.00 -16.16 -11.81
N GLN A 27 10.92 -17.26 -11.07
CA GLN A 27 11.35 -18.58 -11.56
C GLN A 27 10.15 -19.29 -12.18
N ASP A 28 10.31 -19.84 -13.40
CA ASP A 28 9.25 -20.59 -14.10
C ASP A 28 8.60 -21.62 -13.17
N THR A 29 9.44 -22.44 -12.52
CA THR A 29 8.99 -23.52 -11.62
C THR A 29 8.19 -23.02 -10.42
N MET A 30 8.31 -21.75 -10.03
CA MET A 30 7.49 -21.19 -8.95
C MET A 30 6.18 -20.63 -9.50
N LEU A 31 6.16 -20.03 -10.69
CA LEU A 31 4.92 -19.59 -11.34
C LEU A 31 4.02 -20.77 -11.68
N ASP A 32 4.61 -21.91 -12.08
CA ASP A 32 3.89 -23.16 -12.35
C ASP A 32 3.15 -23.67 -11.09
N ARG A 33 3.73 -23.49 -9.89
CA ARG A 33 3.09 -23.91 -8.62
C ARG A 33 1.81 -23.16 -8.29
N VAL A 34 1.60 -22.00 -8.89
CA VAL A 34 0.45 -21.12 -8.65
C VAL A 34 -0.40 -20.92 -9.91
N SER A 35 -0.15 -21.71 -10.95
CA SER A 35 -0.82 -21.62 -12.25
C SER A 35 -0.90 -20.19 -12.83
N ALA A 36 0.13 -19.38 -12.57
CA ALA A 36 0.13 -17.97 -12.95
C ALA A 36 0.81 -17.77 -14.31
N ASN A 37 0.03 -17.35 -15.31
CA ASN A 37 0.53 -17.12 -16.67
C ASN A 37 0.83 -15.63 -16.90
N PHE A 38 2.10 -15.31 -17.05
CA PHE A 38 2.55 -13.99 -17.46
C PHE A 38 3.35 -14.08 -18.77
N PRO A 39 3.18 -13.14 -19.71
CA PRO A 39 3.98 -13.13 -20.92
C PRO A 39 5.45 -12.86 -20.59
N GLU A 40 6.36 -13.67 -21.14
CA GLU A 40 7.80 -13.46 -20.99
C GLU A 40 8.22 -12.13 -21.63
N ASN A 41 9.05 -11.34 -20.93
CA ASN A 41 9.61 -10.12 -21.46
C ASN A 41 10.91 -10.41 -22.22
N ASN A 42 10.83 -10.46 -23.54
CA ASN A 42 11.98 -10.69 -24.43
C ASN A 42 12.71 -9.40 -24.84
N GLY A 43 12.32 -8.24 -24.32
CA GLY A 43 12.89 -6.93 -24.68
C GLY A 43 13.58 -6.22 -23.51
N ASP A 44 14.61 -5.44 -23.84
CA ASP A 44 15.20 -4.45 -22.94
C ASP A 44 14.21 -3.28 -22.80
N GLN A 45 13.40 -3.29 -21.73
CA GLN A 45 12.57 -2.15 -21.36
C GLN A 45 13.47 -1.10 -20.70
N PRO A 46 13.70 0.07 -21.33
CA PRO A 46 14.58 1.09 -20.78
C PRO A 46 13.84 1.83 -19.64
N CYS A 47 14.55 2.04 -18.54
CA CYS A 47 14.12 2.80 -17.35
C CYS A 47 12.98 2.15 -16.53
N SER A 48 13.37 1.24 -15.63
CA SER A 48 12.45 0.68 -14.65
C SER A 48 12.10 1.70 -13.55
N LEU A 49 10.79 1.98 -13.39
CA LEU A 49 10.25 2.69 -12.21
C LEU A 49 10.47 1.91 -10.90
N ALA A 50 11.06 0.70 -10.91
CA ALA A 50 11.20 -0.17 -9.75
C ALA A 50 11.91 0.44 -8.53
N ARG A 51 12.71 1.50 -8.72
CA ARG A 51 13.34 2.24 -7.62
C ARG A 51 12.37 3.13 -6.86
N LEU A 52 11.41 3.72 -7.58
CA LEU A 52 10.43 4.67 -7.03
C LEU A 52 9.09 4.02 -6.74
N PHE A 53 8.77 2.95 -7.46
CA PHE A 53 7.49 2.28 -7.43
C PHE A 53 7.65 0.77 -7.30
N LYS A 54 6.89 0.15 -6.41
CA LYS A 54 6.77 -1.31 -6.31
C LYS A 54 5.30 -1.68 -6.47
N PRO A 55 4.95 -2.55 -7.44
CA PRO A 55 3.57 -2.97 -7.62
C PRO A 55 3.09 -3.78 -6.42
N ARG A 56 1.76 -3.78 -6.23
CA ARG A 56 1.09 -4.66 -5.27
C ARG A 56 1.33 -6.13 -5.64
N LYS A 57 1.39 -7.01 -4.63
CA LYS A 57 1.65 -8.43 -4.83
C LYS A 57 1.12 -9.28 -3.69
N LEU A 58 0.79 -10.53 -4.01
CA LEU A 58 0.56 -11.58 -3.04
C LEU A 58 1.88 -12.29 -2.74
N ILE A 59 2.14 -12.53 -1.47
CA ILE A 59 3.29 -13.30 -1.00
C ILE A 59 2.73 -14.65 -0.55
N VAL A 60 2.97 -15.65 -1.38
CA VAL A 60 2.53 -17.03 -1.17
C VAL A 60 3.64 -17.75 -0.43
N THR A 61 3.34 -18.29 0.75
CA THR A 61 4.25 -19.12 1.54
C THR A 61 3.80 -20.56 1.45
N PHE A 62 4.73 -21.46 1.18
CA PHE A 62 4.48 -22.89 1.04
C PHE A 62 4.91 -23.66 2.30
N ASP A 63 4.43 -24.89 2.42
CA ASP A 63 4.75 -25.84 3.49
C ASP A 63 6.25 -26.16 3.62
N ASP A 64 6.97 -26.16 2.51
CA ASP A 64 8.43 -26.30 2.44
C ASP A 64 9.20 -25.04 2.87
N GLY A 65 8.49 -24.00 3.34
CA GLY A 65 9.05 -22.73 3.80
C GLY A 65 9.48 -21.78 2.69
N LYS A 66 9.37 -22.17 1.41
CA LYS A 66 9.64 -21.26 0.30
C LYS A 66 8.52 -20.23 0.15
N SER A 67 8.85 -19.11 -0.47
CA SER A 67 7.87 -18.07 -0.80
C SER A 67 7.95 -17.63 -2.25
N LEU A 68 6.80 -17.31 -2.84
CA LEU A 68 6.68 -16.68 -4.14
C LEU A 68 5.98 -15.33 -4.00
N GLU A 69 6.49 -14.33 -4.72
CA GLU A 69 5.80 -13.06 -4.86
C GLU A 69 5.08 -13.01 -6.21
N VAL A 70 3.75 -12.98 -6.18
CA VAL A 70 2.88 -12.91 -7.37
C VAL A 70 2.34 -11.49 -7.49
N PRO A 71 2.79 -10.69 -8.49
CA PRO A 71 2.23 -9.37 -8.73
C PRO A 71 0.73 -9.44 -9.04
N VAL A 72 -0.03 -8.44 -8.62
CA VAL A 72 -1.48 -8.38 -8.88
C VAL A 72 -1.78 -7.14 -9.71
N LEU A 73 -2.49 -7.32 -10.83
CA LEU A 73 -2.75 -6.26 -11.80
C LEU A 73 -3.65 -5.13 -11.28
N SER A 74 -4.65 -5.48 -10.49
CA SER A 74 -5.62 -4.55 -9.94
C SER A 74 -6.13 -5.07 -8.61
N ILE A 75 -6.52 -4.16 -7.70
CA ILE A 75 -6.97 -4.53 -6.37
C ILE A 75 -8.17 -5.47 -6.37
N GLY A 76 -9.08 -5.33 -7.34
CA GLY A 76 -10.28 -6.15 -7.45
C GLY A 76 -9.99 -7.63 -7.72
N LEU A 77 -8.77 -7.96 -8.18
CA LEU A 77 -8.37 -9.35 -8.43
C LEU A 77 -7.80 -10.05 -7.19
N VAL A 78 -7.50 -9.33 -6.12
CA VAL A 78 -6.91 -9.90 -4.90
C VAL A 78 -7.75 -11.05 -4.33
N PRO A 79 -9.07 -10.92 -4.12
CA PRO A 79 -9.87 -12.01 -3.55
C PRO A 79 -9.89 -13.26 -4.44
N ALA A 80 -10.03 -13.08 -5.75
CA ALA A 80 -10.07 -14.18 -6.71
C ALA A 80 -8.74 -14.94 -6.77
N ILE A 81 -7.61 -14.22 -6.89
CA ILE A 81 -6.28 -14.84 -6.95
C ILE A 81 -5.96 -15.52 -5.60
N ALA A 82 -6.28 -14.87 -4.48
CA ALA A 82 -6.07 -15.44 -3.16
C ALA A 82 -6.86 -16.74 -2.96
N SER A 83 -8.12 -16.80 -3.39
CA SER A 83 -8.96 -18.00 -3.30
C SER A 83 -8.36 -19.16 -4.09
N THR A 84 -7.94 -18.92 -5.34
CA THR A 84 -7.27 -19.94 -6.16
C THR A 84 -6.00 -20.47 -5.48
N LEU A 85 -5.14 -19.57 -4.99
CA LEU A 85 -3.89 -19.94 -4.33
C LEU A 85 -4.08 -20.75 -3.04
N LEU A 86 -5.12 -20.43 -2.26
CA LEU A 86 -5.44 -21.15 -1.03
C LEU A 86 -6.08 -22.52 -1.30
N GLY A 87 -6.63 -22.74 -2.50
CA GLY A 87 -7.14 -24.03 -2.95
C GLY A 87 -6.05 -25.01 -3.42
N ASP A 88 -4.83 -24.53 -3.70
CA ASP A 88 -3.72 -25.35 -4.16
C ASP A 88 -3.02 -26.10 -3.01
N THR A 89 -2.60 -27.34 -3.28
CA THR A 89 -1.90 -28.17 -2.29
C THR A 89 -0.53 -27.59 -1.93
N GLY A 90 -0.27 -27.40 -0.64
CA GLY A 90 1.03 -26.98 -0.11
C GLY A 90 1.17 -25.48 0.12
N VAL A 91 0.15 -24.66 -0.15
CA VAL A 91 0.12 -23.24 0.28
C VAL A 91 -0.34 -23.17 1.74
N VAL A 92 0.46 -22.53 2.60
CA VAL A 92 0.13 -22.38 4.03
C VAL A 92 -0.32 -20.98 4.39
N CYS A 93 0.11 -19.97 3.64
CA CYS A 93 -0.25 -18.58 3.91
C CYS A 93 -0.15 -17.75 2.64
N VAL A 94 -1.10 -16.82 2.48
CA VAL A 94 -1.06 -15.80 1.43
C VAL A 94 -1.18 -14.43 2.09
N ALA A 95 -0.19 -13.57 1.90
CA ALA A 95 -0.18 -12.21 2.43
C ALA A 95 -0.32 -11.20 1.28
N LEU A 96 -1.11 -10.14 1.47
CA LEU A 96 -1.13 -9.00 0.57
C LEU A 96 -0.05 -8.01 0.99
N ARG A 97 0.80 -7.63 0.05
CA ARG A 97 1.64 -6.44 0.15
C ARG A 97 1.16 -5.41 -0.86
N GLY A 98 0.60 -4.32 -0.35
CA GLY A 98 0.09 -3.22 -1.15
C GLY A 98 1.20 -2.54 -1.95
N GLU A 99 0.81 -1.74 -2.92
CA GLU A 99 1.77 -1.02 -3.73
C GLU A 99 2.56 -0.01 -2.90
N ARG A 100 3.74 0.37 -3.39
CA ARG A 100 4.58 1.34 -2.67
C ARG A 100 5.18 2.35 -3.63
N TRP A 101 4.97 3.62 -3.28
CA TRP A 101 5.68 4.75 -3.85
C TRP A 101 6.70 5.26 -2.83
N VAL A 102 7.97 5.31 -3.22
CA VAL A 102 9.02 5.95 -2.42
C VAL A 102 8.84 7.48 -2.46
N SER A 103 8.54 8.00 -3.64
CA SER A 103 8.18 9.40 -3.86
C SER A 103 7.18 9.46 -5.01
N ILE A 104 6.11 10.22 -4.83
CA ILE A 104 5.05 10.39 -5.81
C ILE A 104 5.31 11.67 -6.61
N PRO A 105 5.44 11.61 -7.94
CA PRO A 105 5.48 12.82 -8.76
C PRO A 105 4.17 13.62 -8.63
N PRO A 106 4.22 14.96 -8.57
CA PRO A 106 3.02 15.80 -8.49
C PRO A 106 1.99 15.52 -9.59
N ALA A 107 2.47 15.19 -10.80
CA ALA A 107 1.64 14.83 -11.95
C ALA A 107 0.72 13.61 -11.74
N ILE A 108 1.03 12.74 -10.76
CA ILE A 108 0.20 11.56 -10.46
C ILE A 108 -1.04 11.94 -9.63
N LEU A 109 -0.88 12.86 -8.68
CA LEU A 109 -1.97 13.26 -7.78
C LEU A 109 -2.64 14.58 -8.18
N GLY A 110 -2.02 15.39 -9.04
CA GLY A 110 -2.55 16.69 -9.48
C GLY A 110 -2.37 17.82 -8.47
N GLY A 111 -1.38 17.71 -7.57
CA GLY A 111 -1.08 18.70 -6.54
C GLY A 111 0.29 19.36 -6.73
N SER A 112 0.72 20.10 -5.71
CA SER A 112 2.06 20.70 -5.63
C SER A 112 2.64 20.50 -4.23
N TYR A 113 3.94 20.20 -4.16
CA TYR A 113 4.65 20.11 -2.88
C TYR A 113 4.91 21.48 -2.27
N ALA A 114 5.06 21.51 -0.94
CA ALA A 114 5.60 22.65 -0.23
C ALA A 114 7.00 22.99 -0.74
N THR A 115 7.26 24.27 -0.97
CA THR A 115 8.59 24.80 -1.28
C THR A 115 9.32 25.32 -0.03
N THR A 116 8.62 25.40 1.10
CA THR A 116 9.12 25.94 2.36
C THR A 116 9.03 24.92 3.49
N GLY A 117 9.85 25.13 4.52
CA GLY A 117 9.80 24.34 5.75
C GLY A 117 8.58 24.67 6.62
N LEU A 118 8.53 24.05 7.79
CA LEU A 118 7.55 24.34 8.85
C LEU A 118 8.28 24.46 10.18
N ALA A 119 7.89 25.43 11.01
CA ALA A 119 8.28 25.43 12.42
C ALA A 119 7.50 24.33 13.14
N GLY A 120 8.21 23.39 13.76
CA GLY A 120 7.58 22.21 14.36
C GLY A 120 8.21 21.86 15.69
N GLU A 121 7.38 21.33 16.60
CA GLU A 121 7.84 20.85 17.90
C GLU A 121 8.67 19.58 17.76
N ALA A 122 9.72 19.46 18.58
CA ALA A 122 10.60 18.30 18.57
C ALA A 122 9.91 17.01 19.06
N THR A 123 8.94 17.14 19.97
CA THR A 123 8.25 16.01 20.60
C THR A 123 6.76 16.33 20.81
N PRO A 124 5.92 16.16 19.78
CA PRO A 124 4.49 16.40 19.90
C PRO A 124 3.84 15.34 20.80
N SER A 125 2.81 15.77 21.54
CA SER A 125 1.96 14.85 22.30
C SER A 125 1.18 13.91 21.36
N LYS A 126 0.65 12.80 21.87
CA LYS A 126 -0.07 11.81 21.05
C LYS A 126 -1.42 11.47 21.66
N GLU A 127 -2.41 11.31 20.80
CA GLU A 127 -3.72 10.79 21.16
C GLU A 127 -4.06 9.55 20.35
N SER A 128 -5.03 8.77 20.83
CA SER A 128 -5.54 7.59 20.16
C SER A 128 -6.92 7.86 19.61
N ILE A 129 -7.14 7.53 18.34
CA ILE A 129 -8.44 7.68 17.68
C ILE A 129 -8.88 6.38 17.04
N PHE A 130 -10.20 6.18 16.98
CA PHE A 130 -10.84 5.10 16.26
C PHE A 130 -11.32 5.61 14.90
N TYR A 131 -11.24 4.75 13.88
CA TYR A 131 -11.66 5.10 12.54
C TYR A 131 -12.11 3.87 11.75
N GLU A 132 -12.99 4.09 10.79
CA GLU A 132 -13.41 3.09 9.82
C GLU A 132 -12.42 3.00 8.65
N TYR A 133 -12.09 1.78 8.27
CA TYR A 133 -11.14 1.48 7.21
C TYR A 133 -11.74 0.51 6.21
N ASP A 134 -11.85 0.91 4.95
CA ASP A 134 -12.24 0.00 3.88
C ASP A 134 -11.06 -0.87 3.52
N ILE A 135 -11.19 -2.18 3.72
CA ILE A 135 -10.21 -3.12 3.20
C ILE A 135 -10.37 -3.19 1.67
N ASP A 136 -9.24 -3.35 1.01
CA ASP A 136 -9.18 -3.67 -0.40
C ASP A 136 -9.96 -4.95 -0.74
N GLY A 137 -11.08 -4.83 -1.45
CA GLY A 137 -11.87 -5.99 -1.89
C GLY A 137 -12.70 -6.69 -0.82
N SER A 138 -12.98 -6.05 0.33
CA SER A 138 -13.78 -6.63 1.43
C SER A 138 -14.56 -5.55 2.20
N SER A 139 -15.02 -5.88 3.41
CA SER A 139 -15.80 -5.04 4.31
C SER A 139 -14.97 -3.95 5.00
N THR A 140 -15.69 -2.99 5.60
CA THR A 140 -15.12 -1.95 6.44
C THR A 140 -14.77 -2.51 7.83
N LEU A 141 -13.59 -2.17 8.34
CA LEU A 141 -13.14 -2.50 9.70
C LEU A 141 -13.08 -1.27 10.58
N LEU A 142 -13.34 -1.47 11.87
CA LEU A 142 -12.98 -0.47 12.87
C LEU A 142 -11.55 -0.71 13.34
N LEU A 143 -10.69 0.29 13.14
CA LEU A 143 -9.28 0.28 13.52
C LEU A 143 -8.99 1.41 14.51
N ARG A 144 -7.83 1.31 15.16
CA ARG A 144 -7.31 2.32 16.07
C ARG A 144 -5.92 2.74 15.63
N THR A 145 -5.63 4.04 15.68
CA THR A 145 -4.30 4.59 15.43
C THR A 145 -3.94 5.62 16.49
N SER A 146 -2.64 5.92 16.60
CA SER A 146 -2.16 7.07 17.37
C SER A 146 -1.76 8.18 16.42
N ILE A 147 -2.24 9.39 16.70
CA ILE A 147 -1.91 10.61 15.96
C ILE A 147 -1.25 11.62 16.88
N GLU A 148 -0.40 12.47 16.32
CA GLU A 148 0.27 13.52 17.07
C GLU A 148 -0.62 14.75 17.22
N THR A 149 -0.79 15.23 18.45
CA THR A 149 -1.50 16.45 18.78
C THR A 149 -0.55 17.64 18.64
N GLY A 150 -0.99 18.69 17.93
CA GLY A 150 -0.18 19.88 17.62
C GLY A 150 -0.20 20.26 16.14
N ALA A 151 0.90 20.82 15.65
CA ALA A 151 1.04 21.20 14.24
C ALA A 151 0.84 19.97 13.33
N LEU A 152 -0.02 20.11 12.32
CA LEU A 152 -0.41 19.06 11.38
C LEU A 152 -1.28 17.93 11.98
N ASN A 153 -2.01 18.16 13.09
CA ASN A 153 -3.03 17.20 13.54
C ASN A 153 -4.14 17.02 12.47
N ASN A 154 -4.72 18.13 12.00
CA ASN A 154 -5.75 18.12 10.96
C ASN A 154 -5.29 17.37 9.69
N LEU A 155 -3.99 17.43 9.38
CA LEU A 155 -3.39 16.71 8.25
C LEU A 155 -3.43 15.19 8.42
N GLN A 156 -3.13 14.69 9.62
CA GLN A 156 -3.16 13.25 9.93
C GLN A 156 -4.59 12.70 9.94
N GLN A 157 -5.57 13.56 10.22
CA GLN A 157 -7.00 13.23 10.25
C GLN A 157 -7.70 13.43 8.90
N ALA A 158 -7.10 14.16 7.96
CA ALA A 158 -7.74 14.65 6.74
C ALA A 158 -8.45 13.55 5.91
N CYS A 159 -7.93 12.33 5.98
CA CYS A 159 -8.41 11.20 5.18
C CYS A 159 -8.94 10.04 6.03
N LEU A 160 -9.21 10.30 7.31
CA LEU A 160 -9.77 9.33 8.24
C LEU A 160 -11.28 9.52 8.38
N ARG A 161 -12.03 8.42 8.33
CA ARG A 161 -13.42 8.38 8.79
C ARG A 161 -13.44 8.09 10.28
N ILE A 162 -13.27 9.14 11.08
CA ILE A 162 -13.19 9.04 12.53
C ILE A 162 -14.52 8.55 13.09
N GLN A 163 -14.44 7.61 14.02
CA GLN A 163 -15.60 7.05 14.71
C GLN A 163 -15.55 7.39 16.20
N PRO A 164 -16.70 7.58 16.85
CA PRO A 164 -16.76 7.69 18.30
C PRO A 164 -16.22 6.40 18.94
N GLN A 165 -15.66 6.55 20.16
CA GLN A 165 -14.97 5.49 20.88
C GLN A 165 -15.84 4.22 20.97
N ALA A 166 -15.43 3.13 20.32
CA ALA A 166 -16.16 1.87 20.37
C ALA A 166 -15.51 0.89 21.35
N LEU A 167 -16.33 0.26 22.19
CA LEU A 167 -15.97 -0.92 22.98
C LEU A 167 -15.93 -2.15 22.05
N SER A 168 -15.00 -2.20 21.11
CA SER A 168 -14.72 -3.43 20.37
C SER A 168 -13.25 -3.77 20.50
N CYS A 169 -12.97 -5.07 20.68
CA CYS A 169 -11.62 -5.57 20.52
C CYS A 169 -11.24 -5.29 19.06
N SER A 170 -10.36 -4.32 18.83
CA SER A 170 -9.98 -3.91 17.47
C SER A 170 -9.45 -5.12 16.71
N GLY A 171 -10.23 -5.60 15.73
CA GLY A 171 -9.92 -6.77 14.90
C GLY A 171 -8.80 -6.52 13.88
N SER A 172 -7.82 -5.69 14.22
CA SER A 172 -6.70 -5.32 13.36
C SER A 172 -5.68 -6.46 13.31
N GLN A 173 -6.04 -7.65 12.82
CA GLN A 173 -5.20 -8.87 12.78
C GLN A 173 -3.90 -8.67 11.95
N GLY A 174 -3.00 -7.81 12.43
CA GLY A 174 -1.80 -7.35 11.75
C GLY A 174 -2.02 -6.52 10.47
N ILE A 175 -3.25 -6.08 10.15
CA ILE A 175 -3.48 -5.20 8.98
C ILE A 175 -2.69 -3.91 9.17
N GLN A 176 -1.95 -3.54 8.12
CA GLN A 176 -1.34 -2.24 7.99
C GLN A 176 -2.12 -1.42 6.98
N PRO A 177 -2.87 -0.39 7.43
CA PRO A 177 -3.63 0.49 6.56
C PRO A 177 -2.77 1.16 5.52
N ARG A 178 -3.41 1.46 4.38
CA ARG A 178 -2.86 2.31 3.34
C ARG A 178 -2.62 3.71 3.90
N ARG A 179 -1.50 4.32 3.50
CA ARG A 179 -1.08 5.63 4.03
C ARG A 179 -0.14 6.35 3.10
N PHE A 180 -0.25 7.67 3.11
CA PHE A 180 0.80 8.55 2.64
C PHE A 180 1.87 8.74 3.72
N LYS A 181 3.12 8.89 3.29
CA LYS A 181 4.26 9.20 4.16
C LYS A 181 4.92 10.45 3.64
N GLY A 182 4.75 11.55 4.34
CA GLY A 182 5.27 12.85 3.94
C GLY A 182 6.45 13.28 4.78
N GLU A 183 7.39 13.98 4.16
CA GLU A 183 8.50 14.66 4.85
C GLU A 183 8.41 16.16 4.62
N ARG A 184 8.73 16.93 5.66
CA ARG A 184 8.87 18.40 5.59
C ARG A 184 10.13 18.84 6.31
N PHE A 185 10.79 19.88 5.81
CA PHE A 185 11.93 20.49 6.49
C PHE A 185 11.48 21.18 7.79
N ASN A 186 12.18 20.91 8.89
CA ASN A 186 11.93 21.54 10.19
C ASN A 186 12.76 22.83 10.31
N LEU A 187 12.10 23.98 10.37
CA LEU A 187 12.78 25.27 10.53
C LEU A 187 13.33 25.50 11.94
N THR A 188 12.83 24.77 12.95
CA THR A 188 13.22 24.90 14.36
C THR A 188 14.45 24.06 14.69
N THR A 189 14.54 22.85 14.13
CA THR A 189 15.63 21.90 14.43
C THR A 189 16.60 21.69 13.27
N GLU A 190 16.35 22.33 12.13
CA GLU A 190 17.06 22.11 10.85
C GLU A 190 17.02 20.65 10.34
N GLY A 191 16.14 19.84 10.93
CA GLY A 191 15.95 18.42 10.59
C GLY A 191 14.76 18.18 9.66
N LYS A 192 14.19 16.98 9.76
CA LYS A 192 12.99 16.56 9.03
C LYS A 192 11.83 16.27 9.98
N ILE A 193 10.65 16.71 9.59
CA ILE A 193 9.37 16.31 10.17
C ILE A 193 8.78 15.25 9.25
N ALA A 194 8.69 14.00 9.71
CA ALA A 194 8.04 12.93 8.98
C ALA A 194 6.65 12.67 9.57
N LYS A 195 5.61 12.64 8.74
CA LYS A 195 4.24 12.30 9.15
C LYS A 195 3.66 11.20 8.28
N GLN A 196 2.70 10.47 8.86
CA GLN A 196 1.89 9.51 8.12
C GLN A 196 0.45 9.99 8.10
N VAL A 197 -0.19 9.92 6.93
CA VAL A 197 -1.62 10.20 6.76
C VAL A 197 -2.27 8.91 6.30
N ILE A 198 -3.07 8.30 7.17
CA ILE A 198 -3.81 7.07 6.85
C ILE A 198 -5.02 7.46 5.99
N VAL A 199 -5.30 6.66 4.97
CA VAL A 199 -6.46 6.85 4.09
C VAL A 199 -7.48 5.76 4.39
N SER A 200 -8.68 6.16 4.83
CA SER A 200 -9.76 5.23 5.18
C SER A 200 -10.40 4.56 3.98
N SER A 201 -10.51 5.27 2.85
CA SER A 201 -11.21 4.81 1.65
C SER A 201 -10.36 3.87 0.79
N ASN A 202 -11.02 2.94 0.11
CA ASN A 202 -10.42 2.10 -0.94
C ASN A 202 -10.71 2.58 -2.37
N SER A 203 -11.45 3.69 -2.52
CA SER A 203 -11.75 4.32 -3.80
C SER A 203 -10.52 5.00 -4.38
N GLU A 204 -10.19 4.70 -5.65
CA GLU A 204 -9.09 5.33 -6.37
C GLU A 204 -9.21 6.87 -6.38
N ALA A 205 -10.43 7.38 -6.55
CA ALA A 205 -10.70 8.82 -6.56
C ALA A 205 -10.45 9.45 -5.19
N ASP A 206 -10.90 8.83 -4.11
CA ASP A 206 -10.74 9.35 -2.75
C ASP A 206 -9.28 9.29 -2.31
N ILE A 207 -8.56 8.21 -2.64
CA ILE A 207 -7.14 8.07 -2.33
C ILE A 207 -6.35 9.16 -3.06
N ARG A 208 -6.63 9.37 -4.36
CA ARG A 208 -5.97 10.41 -5.14
C ARG A 208 -6.29 11.81 -4.61
N GLN A 209 -7.55 12.10 -4.32
CA GLN A 209 -7.99 13.40 -3.79
C GLN A 209 -7.35 13.68 -2.44
N CYS A 210 -7.37 12.72 -1.51
CA CYS A 210 -6.66 12.81 -0.24
C CYS A 210 -5.18 13.17 -0.45
N GLY A 211 -4.49 12.44 -1.36
CA GLY A 211 -3.10 12.71 -1.68
C GLY A 211 -2.86 14.12 -2.22
N GLN A 212 -3.76 14.61 -3.09
CA GLN A 212 -3.72 15.96 -3.64
C GLN A 212 -3.84 17.02 -2.54
N ASP A 213 -4.83 16.87 -1.66
CA ASP A 213 -5.16 17.84 -0.61
C ASP A 213 -4.04 17.98 0.43
N ILE A 214 -3.35 16.89 0.74
CA ILE A 214 -2.27 16.88 1.73
C ILE A 214 -0.91 17.25 1.14
N MET A 215 -0.73 17.20 -0.19
CA MET A 215 0.57 17.34 -0.85
C MET A 215 1.29 18.65 -0.51
N ALA A 216 0.54 19.75 -0.47
CA ALA A 216 1.07 21.09 -0.15
C ALA A 216 1.61 21.21 1.28
N ASN A 217 1.39 20.20 2.14
CA ASN A 217 1.91 20.15 3.49
C ASN A 217 3.29 19.49 3.60
N PHE A 218 3.81 18.91 2.52
CA PHE A 218 5.06 18.16 2.50
C PHE A 218 6.01 18.64 1.40
N ASN A 219 7.32 18.52 1.61
CA ASN A 219 8.31 18.75 0.55
C ASN A 219 8.44 17.52 -0.37
N CYS A 220 8.16 16.33 0.15
CA CYS A 220 8.02 15.11 -0.65
C CYS A 220 7.06 14.13 0.04
N MET A 221 6.45 13.24 -0.73
CA MET A 221 5.50 12.26 -0.21
C MET A 221 5.63 10.92 -0.93
N GLY A 222 5.69 9.84 -0.16
CA GLY A 222 5.52 8.47 -0.62
C GLY A 222 4.14 7.91 -0.27
N TYR A 223 3.87 6.70 -0.71
CA TYR A 223 2.64 5.96 -0.40
C TYR A 223 2.94 4.49 -0.15
N GLN A 224 2.13 3.89 0.71
CA GLN A 224 2.13 2.46 0.97
C GLN A 224 0.67 2.01 1.01
N GLY A 225 0.29 1.12 0.12
CA GLY A 225 -1.01 0.46 0.10
C GLY A 225 -1.19 -0.51 1.27
N THR A 226 -2.38 -1.06 1.39
CA THR A 226 -2.75 -1.99 2.47
C THR A 226 -1.82 -3.20 2.51
N ASN A 227 -1.37 -3.60 3.70
CA ASN A 227 -0.73 -4.89 3.88
C ASN A 227 -1.60 -5.76 4.77
N ILE A 228 -1.88 -6.97 4.31
CA ILE A 228 -2.71 -7.95 4.99
C ILE A 228 -1.83 -9.19 5.20
N PRO A 229 -1.47 -9.54 6.44
CA PRO A 229 -0.53 -10.63 6.70
C PRO A 229 -1.10 -12.00 6.36
N ASN A 230 -2.42 -12.17 6.43
CA ASN A 230 -3.11 -13.37 5.98
C ASN A 230 -4.45 -12.98 5.34
N VAL A 231 -4.52 -13.06 4.02
CA VAL A 231 -5.70 -12.67 3.24
C VAL A 231 -6.87 -13.63 3.45
N ALA A 232 -6.61 -14.88 3.84
CA ALA A 232 -7.66 -15.88 4.12
C ALA A 232 -8.63 -15.42 5.21
N ASN A 233 -8.15 -14.63 6.18
CA ASN A 233 -8.97 -14.16 7.29
C ASN A 233 -9.97 -13.05 6.90
N PHE A 234 -9.84 -12.48 5.70
CA PHE A 234 -10.59 -11.29 5.27
C PHE A 234 -11.40 -11.50 3.99
N PHE A 235 -11.02 -12.48 3.17
CA PHE A 235 -11.70 -12.78 1.91
C PHE A 235 -12.42 -14.13 1.89
N ASN A 236 -12.37 -14.88 3.01
CA ASN A 236 -13.15 -16.11 3.17
C ASN A 236 -14.40 -15.85 4.04
N ALA A 237 -15.55 -15.67 3.39
CA ALA A 237 -16.78 -16.27 3.86
C ALA A 237 -17.07 -17.45 2.91
N PRO A 238 -17.58 -18.58 3.42
CA PRO A 238 -17.68 -19.86 2.71
C PRO A 238 -18.36 -19.80 1.33
#